data_AF-A0A9W6VSR8-F1
#
_entry.id   AF-A0A9W6VSR8-F1
#
_cell.length_a   1.000
_cell.length_b   1.000
_cell.length_c   1.000
_cell.angle_alpha   90.00
_cell.angle_beta   90.00
_cell.angle_gamma   90.00
#
_symmetry.space_group_name_H-M   'P 1'
#
loop_
_entity.id
_entity.type
_entity.pdbx_description
1 polymer ?
#
loop_
_entity_poly.entity_id
_entity_poly.type
_entity_poly.pdbx_seq_one_letter_code
_entity_poly.pdbx_strand_id
1 'polypeptide(L)'
;MRSSMCLRHGGHRAPPPRATVHPLEAADDVPRDRLPAITLDPTGADHHGEAARLRAAGPVVRVVLPGGVHAWAVTRHAELSALVKDPRVSKDRRNWTAVQNGRIPDDWPLIGMLKVDNMVTAR
;
A
#
# COMPACT_ATOMS: atom_id res chain seq x y z
N MET A 1 39.87 -27.94 -46.30
CA MET A 1 39.00 -26.74 -46.18
C MET A 1 38.06 -26.91 -45.00
N ARG A 2 37.94 -25.89 -44.15
CA ARG A 2 37.15 -25.92 -42.91
C ARG A 2 35.65 -25.83 -43.23
N SER A 3 34.89 -26.82 -42.77
CA SER A 3 33.43 -26.75 -42.69
C SER A 3 33.09 -26.55 -41.21
N SER A 4 32.50 -25.41 -40.86
CA SER A 4 31.97 -25.22 -39.51
C SER A 4 30.86 -24.17 -39.48
N MET A 5 29.66 -24.68 -39.24
CA MET A 5 28.67 -24.16 -38.28
C MET A 5 27.89 -22.88 -38.65
N CYS A 6 26.69 -23.11 -39.20
CA CYS A 6 25.58 -22.15 -39.17
C CYS A 6 25.22 -21.80 -37.71
N LEU A 7 25.33 -20.52 -37.33
CA LEU A 7 24.77 -20.02 -36.06
C LEU A 7 23.25 -19.96 -36.15
N ARG A 8 22.60 -20.60 -35.16
CA ARG A 8 21.17 -20.57 -34.90
C ARG A 8 20.74 -19.23 -34.26
N HIS A 9 19.64 -18.71 -34.79
CA HIS A 9 18.43 -18.24 -34.11
C HIS A 9 18.52 -17.15 -33.04
N GLY A 10 17.76 -16.09 -33.33
CA GLY A 10 17.47 -14.98 -32.44
C GLY A 10 16.73 -15.39 -31.16
N GLY A 11 16.86 -14.50 -30.18
CA GLY A 11 16.11 -14.54 -28.93
C GLY A 11 15.88 -13.11 -28.46
N HIS A 12 15.04 -12.36 -29.18
CA HIS A 12 14.44 -11.15 -28.63
C HIS A 12 13.56 -11.58 -27.45
N ARG A 13 14.07 -11.42 -26.23
CA ARG A 13 13.31 -11.68 -25.01
C ARG A 13 12.17 -10.67 -24.94
N ALA A 14 10.94 -11.13 -25.17
CA ALA A 14 9.75 -10.30 -25.00
C ALA A 14 9.67 -9.80 -23.55
N PRO A 15 9.30 -8.53 -23.32
CA PRO A 15 9.05 -8.03 -21.97
C PRO A 15 7.88 -8.82 -21.35
N PRO A 16 7.91 -9.08 -20.02
CA PRO A 16 6.81 -9.77 -19.37
C PRO A 16 5.50 -8.98 -19.55
N PRO A 17 4.35 -9.64 -19.70
CA PRO A 17 3.08 -8.95 -19.80
C PRO A 17 2.89 -8.07 -18.57
N ARG A 18 2.51 -6.80 -18.79
CA ARG A 18 2.05 -5.92 -17.71
C ARG A 18 0.92 -6.65 -17.00
N ALA A 19 1.07 -6.91 -15.71
CA ALA A 19 -0.05 -7.34 -14.89
C ALA A 19 -1.16 -6.30 -15.07
N THR A 20 -2.27 -6.70 -15.70
CA THR A 20 -3.44 -5.87 -15.80
C THR A 20 -3.95 -5.66 -14.39
N VAL A 21 -3.63 -4.49 -13.83
CA VAL A 21 -4.23 -4.03 -12.60
C VAL A 21 -5.68 -3.68 -12.95
N HIS A 22 -6.59 -4.59 -12.62
CA HIS A 22 -8.01 -4.29 -12.62
C HIS A 22 -8.23 -3.00 -11.80
N PRO A 23 -9.13 -2.11 -12.24
CA PRO A 23 -9.52 -0.98 -11.44
C PRO A 23 -9.90 -1.48 -10.05
N LEU A 24 -9.33 -0.90 -8.99
CA LEU A 24 -9.85 -1.06 -7.62
C LEU A 24 -11.12 -0.20 -7.51
N GLU A 25 -12.03 -0.36 -8.46
CA GLU A 25 -13.36 0.21 -8.36
C GLU A 25 -14.19 -0.77 -7.54
N ALA A 26 -14.66 -0.28 -6.39
CA ALA A 26 -15.58 -0.95 -5.48
C ALA A 26 -15.03 -2.14 -4.65
N ALA A 27 -13.88 -1.98 -4.00
CA ALA A 27 -13.62 -2.75 -2.76
C ALA A 27 -14.39 -2.18 -1.54
N ASP A 28 -15.29 -1.21 -1.76
CA ASP A 28 -16.08 -0.51 -0.74
C ASP A 28 -17.42 -1.18 -0.40
N ASP A 29 -17.87 -2.16 -1.18
CA ASP A 29 -19.19 -2.79 -0.98
C ASP A 29 -19.19 -4.03 -0.06
N VAL A 30 -18.01 -4.53 0.32
CA VAL A 30 -17.91 -5.52 1.41
C VAL A 30 -18.01 -4.78 2.73
N PRO A 31 -18.90 -5.16 3.67
CA PRO A 31 -18.87 -4.66 5.04
C PRO A 31 -17.48 -4.90 5.65
N ARG A 32 -16.66 -3.85 5.60
CA ARG A 32 -15.26 -3.85 5.99
C ARG A 32 -15.08 -4.04 7.50
N ASP A 33 -16.14 -4.09 8.28
CA ASP A 33 -16.10 -4.37 9.71
C ASP A 33 -15.84 -5.86 10.02
N ARG A 34 -16.12 -6.78 9.08
CA ARG A 34 -16.04 -8.24 9.33
C ARG A 34 -14.71 -8.91 9.05
N LEU A 35 -13.81 -8.26 8.30
CA LEU A 35 -12.48 -8.86 8.02
C LEU A 35 -11.53 -8.59 9.19
N PRO A 36 -10.77 -9.59 9.66
CA PRO A 36 -9.87 -9.45 10.80
C PRO A 36 -8.87 -8.32 10.57
N ALA A 37 -8.68 -7.48 11.60
CA ALA A 37 -7.80 -6.33 11.57
C ALA A 37 -7.00 -6.23 12.88
N ILE A 38 -5.78 -5.71 12.79
CA ILE A 38 -4.89 -5.49 13.93
C ILE A 38 -5.01 -4.03 14.39
N THR A 39 -5.39 -3.81 15.64
CA THR A 39 -5.39 -2.46 16.24
C THR A 39 -3.96 -2.02 16.52
N LEU A 40 -3.58 -0.83 16.05
CA LEU A 40 -2.26 -0.26 16.32
C LEU A 40 -2.26 0.46 17.68
N ASP A 41 -1.20 0.26 18.45
CA ASP A 41 -0.96 0.98 19.69
C ASP A 41 -0.50 2.43 19.41
N PRO A 42 -1.32 3.47 19.70
CA PRO A 42 -0.92 4.85 19.50
C PRO A 42 0.22 5.31 20.40
N THR A 43 0.48 4.61 21.51
CA THR A 43 1.55 4.95 22.44
C THR A 43 2.91 4.43 21.96
N GLY A 44 2.91 3.46 21.05
CA GLY A 44 4.13 2.86 20.49
C GLY A 44 4.95 2.11 21.53
N ALA A 45 4.33 1.58 22.59
CA ALA A 45 5.02 0.97 23.72
C ALA A 45 5.90 -0.23 23.32
N ASP A 46 5.46 -0.98 22.32
CA ASP A 46 6.20 -2.10 21.71
C ASP A 46 6.19 -1.99 20.18
N HIS A 47 6.84 -0.96 19.64
CA HIS A 47 6.87 -0.73 18.19
C HIS A 47 7.51 -1.90 17.42
N HIS A 48 8.52 -2.56 17.98
CA HIS A 48 9.26 -3.62 17.30
C HIS A 48 8.46 -4.92 17.27
N GLY A 49 7.85 -5.30 18.40
CA GLY A 49 6.97 -6.45 18.47
C GLY A 49 5.70 -6.25 17.67
N GLU A 50 5.12 -5.05 17.67
CA GLU A 50 3.97 -4.72 16.81
C GLU A 50 4.33 -4.86 15.32
N ALA A 51 5.47 -4.30 14.90
CA ALA A 51 5.96 -4.48 13.53
C ALA A 51 6.22 -5.96 13.18
N ALA A 52 6.70 -6.77 14.13
CA ALA A 52 6.88 -8.21 13.92
C ALA A 52 5.54 -8.93 13.74
N ARG A 53 4.53 -8.62 14.57
CA ARG A 53 3.17 -9.16 14.44
C ARG A 53 2.54 -8.81 13.09
N LEU A 54 2.67 -7.55 12.66
CA LEU A 54 2.19 -7.12 11.34
C LEU A 54 2.88 -7.89 10.21
N ARG A 55 4.21 -8.01 10.24
CA ARG A 55 4.95 -8.78 9.23
C ARG A 55 4.53 -10.25 9.19
N ALA A 56 4.28 -10.87 10.35
CA ALA A 56 3.81 -12.25 10.43
C ALA A 56 2.41 -12.43 9.83
N ALA A 57 1.54 -11.41 9.93
CA ALA A 57 0.18 -11.43 9.40
C ALA A 57 0.11 -11.36 7.86
N GLY A 58 1.14 -10.87 7.18
CA GLY A 58 1.21 -10.85 5.72
C GLY A 58 1.79 -9.55 5.13
N PRO A 59 1.94 -9.48 3.79
CA PRO A 59 2.54 -8.32 3.12
C PRO A 59 1.64 -7.08 3.11
N VAL A 60 0.33 -7.27 3.16
CA VAL A 60 -0.70 -6.23 3.22
C VAL A 60 -1.73 -6.65 4.26
N VAL A 61 -1.87 -5.86 5.32
CA VAL A 61 -2.63 -6.22 6.53
C VAL A 61 -3.66 -5.14 6.83
N ARG A 62 -4.88 -5.53 7.20
CA ARG A 62 -5.87 -4.57 7.68
C ARG A 62 -5.52 -4.12 9.09
N VAL A 63 -5.56 -2.82 9.32
CA VAL A 63 -5.27 -2.25 10.63
C VAL A 63 -6.38 -1.30 11.07
N VAL A 64 -6.50 -1.14 12.38
CA VAL A 64 -7.35 -0.14 13.00
C VAL A 64 -6.46 0.90 13.66
N LEU A 65 -6.55 2.14 13.16
CA LEU A 65 -5.91 3.31 13.74
C LEU A 65 -6.73 3.83 14.93
N PRO A 66 -6.19 4.74 15.75
CA PRO A 66 -6.93 5.36 16.84
C PRO A 66 -8.31 5.87 16.40
N GLY A 67 -9.31 5.82 17.27
CA GLY A 67 -10.67 6.24 16.92
C GLY A 67 -11.42 5.29 15.97
N GLY A 68 -10.96 4.05 15.79
CA GLY A 68 -11.68 3.04 14.99
C GLY A 68 -11.53 3.20 13.47
N VAL A 69 -10.55 4.00 13.03
CA VAL A 69 -10.35 4.28 11.61
C VAL A 69 -9.64 3.11 10.94
N HIS A 70 -10.32 2.43 10.03
CA HIS A 70 -9.75 1.30 9.29
C HIS A 70 -8.80 1.76 8.18
N ALA A 71 -7.66 1.09 8.07
CA ALA A 71 -6.65 1.32 7.04
C ALA A 71 -5.96 0.01 6.63
N TRP A 72 -4.99 0.12 5.73
CA TRP A 72 -4.11 -0.98 5.31
C TRP A 72 -2.66 -0.64 5.65
N ALA A 73 -1.95 -1.61 6.22
CA ALA A 73 -0.52 -1.56 6.47
C ALA A 73 0.21 -2.46 5.47
N VAL A 74 1.18 -1.90 4.75
CA VAL A 74 2.10 -2.66 3.90
C VAL A 74 3.37 -2.94 4.69
N THR A 75 3.69 -4.21 4.88
CA THR A 75 4.68 -4.65 5.88
C THR A 75 6.02 -5.08 5.25
N ARG A 76 6.09 -5.05 3.92
CA ARG A 76 7.21 -5.55 3.11
C ARG A 76 7.70 -4.48 2.16
N HIS A 77 9.03 -4.44 2.00
CA HIS A 77 9.69 -3.39 1.25
C HIS A 77 9.39 -3.42 -0.26
N ALA A 78 9.30 -4.61 -0.86
CA ALA A 78 9.07 -4.74 -2.31
C ALA A 78 7.69 -4.21 -2.70
N GLU A 79 6.66 -4.60 -1.95
CA GLU A 79 5.27 -4.19 -2.09
C GLU A 79 5.11 -2.70 -1.84
N LEU A 80 5.72 -2.17 -0.77
CA LEU A 80 5.70 -0.74 -0.49
C LEU A 80 6.38 0.05 -1.62
N SER A 81 7.54 -0.42 -2.09
CA SER A 81 8.31 0.24 -3.15
C SER A 81 7.57 0.27 -4.49
N ALA A 82 6.78 -0.77 -4.78
CA ALA A 82 5.90 -0.80 -5.94
C ALA A 82 4.71 0.14 -5.75
N LEU A 83 4.06 0.09 -4.58
CA LEU A 83 2.86 0.87 -4.27
C LEU A 83 3.10 2.37 -4.33
N VAL A 84 4.20 2.87 -3.77
CA VAL A 84 4.50 4.32 -3.77
C VAL A 84 4.83 4.88 -5.16
N LYS A 85 5.02 4.02 -6.16
CA LYS A 85 5.24 4.40 -7.57
C LYS A 85 3.99 4.23 -8.42
N ASP A 86 2.93 3.63 -7.89
CA ASP A 86 1.70 3.40 -8.61
C ASP A 86 0.92 4.73 -8.72
N PRO A 87 0.60 5.22 -9.93
CA PRO A 87 -0.10 6.49 -10.11
C PRO A 87 -1.52 6.50 -9.54
N ARG A 88 -2.08 5.33 -9.23
CA ARG A 88 -3.40 5.20 -8.59
C ARG A 88 -3.34 5.48 -7.08
N VAL A 89 -2.14 5.55 -6.50
CA VAL A 89 -1.93 5.81 -5.07
C VAL A 89 -1.60 7.28 -4.89
N SER A 90 -2.52 8.00 -4.24
CA SER A 90 -2.36 9.44 -3.98
C SER A 90 -1.97 9.70 -2.53
N LYS A 91 -1.12 10.73 -2.33
CA LYS A 91 -0.84 11.31 -1.01
C LYS A 91 -1.84 12.40 -0.60
N ASP A 92 -2.71 12.85 -1.52
CA ASP A 92 -3.73 13.84 -1.17
C ASP A 92 -4.78 13.20 -0.27
N ARG A 93 -4.85 13.66 0.98
CA ARG A 93 -5.82 13.18 1.98
C ARG A 93 -7.27 13.28 1.52
N ARG A 94 -7.59 14.19 0.60
CA ARG A 94 -8.94 14.36 0.04
C ARG A 94 -9.38 13.13 -0.75
N ASN A 95 -8.45 12.30 -1.21
CA ASN A 95 -8.73 11.04 -1.88
C ASN A 95 -9.02 9.89 -0.91
N TRP A 96 -8.89 10.10 0.41
CA TRP A 96 -9.18 9.07 1.39
C TRP A 96 -10.66 9.09 1.80
N THR A 97 -11.36 7.97 1.57
CA THR A 97 -12.79 7.80 1.90
C THR A 97 -13.16 8.14 3.34
N ALA A 98 -12.27 7.88 4.32
CA ALA A 98 -12.53 8.24 5.72
C ALA A 98 -12.60 9.76 5.93
N VAL A 99 -11.78 10.52 5.20
CA VAL A 99 -11.81 11.99 5.19
C VAL A 99 -13.06 12.50 4.49
N GLN A 100 -13.39 11.95 3.31
CA GLN A 100 -14.58 12.35 2.55
C GLN A 100 -15.89 12.10 3.33
N ASN A 101 -15.94 11.02 4.10
CA ASN A 101 -17.10 10.67 4.94
C ASN A 101 -17.12 11.39 6.30
N GLY A 102 -16.22 12.33 6.56
CA GLY A 102 -16.17 13.07 7.83
C GLY A 102 -15.85 12.20 9.06
N ARG A 103 -15.19 11.06 8.88
CA ARG A 103 -14.87 10.11 9.97
C ARG A 103 -13.56 10.42 10.70
N ILE A 104 -12.85 11.46 10.29
CA ILE A 104 -11.60 11.90 10.90
C ILE A 104 -11.86 13.21 11.65
N PRO A 105 -11.97 13.19 12.99
CA PRO A 105 -12.19 14.40 13.75
C PRO A 105 -10.92 15.27 13.83
N ASP A 106 -11.08 16.55 14.13
CA ASP A 106 -9.97 17.51 14.14
C ASP A 106 -8.96 17.28 15.28
N ASP A 107 -9.39 16.65 16.37
CA ASP A 107 -8.60 16.26 17.54
C ASP A 107 -8.00 14.85 17.42
N TRP A 108 -8.10 14.22 16.23
CA TRP A 108 -7.60 12.88 16.03
C TRP A 108 -6.08 12.79 16.30
N PRO A 109 -5.58 11.80 17.07
CA PRO A 109 -4.15 11.75 17.45
C PRO A 109 -3.16 11.76 16.28
N LEU A 110 -3.59 11.29 15.10
CA LEU A 110 -2.78 11.24 13.88
C LEU A 110 -3.06 12.40 12.91
N ILE A 111 -3.85 13.39 13.31
CA ILE A 111 -4.27 14.50 12.44
C ILE A 111 -3.09 15.31 11.94
N GLY A 112 -2.02 15.42 12.74
CA GLY A 112 -0.79 16.10 12.35
C GLY A 112 -0.16 15.47 11.12
N MET A 113 -0.05 14.14 11.07
CA MET A 113 0.48 13.38 9.92
C MET A 113 -0.41 13.51 8.67
N LEU A 114 -1.73 13.60 8.87
CA LEU A 114 -2.70 13.70 7.78
C LEU A 114 -2.78 15.11 7.19
N LYS A 115 -2.66 16.15 8.02
CA LYS A 115 -2.75 17.57 7.63
C LYS A 115 -1.40 18.17 7.21
N VAL A 116 -0.32 17.38 7.14
CA VAL A 116 0.94 17.86 6.57
C VAL A 116 0.76 18.07 5.07
N ASP A 117 0.48 19.31 4.68
CA ASP A 117 0.56 19.74 3.29
C ASP A 117 2.04 20.01 2.95
N ASN A 118 2.89 18.97 3.01
CA ASN A 118 4.30 19.09 2.62
C ASN A 118 4.41 19.09 1.09
N MET A 119 4.51 20.29 0.55
CA MET A 119 4.90 20.56 -0.82
C MET A 119 6.42 20.37 -0.99
N VAL A 120 6.88 19.15 -1.28
CA VAL A 120 8.22 18.90 -1.86
C VAL A 120 8.16 17.72 -2.85
N THR A 121 8.10 18.07 -4.13
CA THR A 121 8.43 17.32 -5.38
C THR A 121 8.05 15.84 -5.56
N ALA A 122 7.23 15.58 -6.59
CA ALA A 122 7.61 14.67 -7.68
C ALA A 122 7.05 15.23 -9.00
N ARG A 123 7.95 15.51 -9.95
CA ARG A 123 7.62 15.85 -11.34
C ARG A 123 7.20 14.61 -12.11
#